data_AF-A0A954UZC4-F1
#
_entry.id   AF-A0A954UZC4-F1
#
_cell.length_a   1.000
_cell.length_b   1.000
_cell.length_c   1.000
_cell.angle_alpha   90.00
_cell.angle_beta   90.00
_cell.angle_gamma   90.00
#
_symmetry.space_group_name_H-M   'P 1'
#
loop_
_entity.id
_entity.type
_entity.pdbx_description
1 polymer ?
#
loop_
_entity_poly.entity_id
_entity_poly.type
_entity_poly.pdbx_seq_one_letter_code
_entity_poly.pdbx_strand_id
1 'polypeptide(L)'
;LHLSLLAGLGAVSIPILLHLFGRSQPQVIDFPALRFVQQTTQEQSLSWQLRHMLLLLLRVLLLAALALALARPRIHSMMFGNVLTGSLLAGCALLASVMAAVAFVSRRPASVWLTVALVAGGLWVAAAMWGAAALAKGPSVPSSDQLAPVAAVLIIDNGPTMSYRNDNTTRLELARDMGMWILDQLPLDSRVGILAGAPLGSLALDPSTAKSQLKIIETRGAHVDLLARIRTALDLVLASELERKEIYVVTDLMSASWSASTGELTELLGAHVEEVLLQVIDVGAEDHVNFRLGDPLVDFETVPAGGEVAIEIDVLRPDATAGEGLNIELHQEQVDPKSPPII
;
A
#
# COMPACT_ATOMS: atom_id res chain seq x y z
N LEU A 1 -16.63 1.57 18.07
CA LEU A 1 -16.24 0.25 18.62
C LEU A 1 -17.28 -0.77 18.19
N HIS A 2 -16.93 -1.65 17.26
CA HIS A 2 -17.90 -2.46 16.49
C HIS A 2 -18.47 -3.64 17.29
N LEU A 3 -19.79 -3.80 17.23
CA LEU A 3 -20.58 -4.91 17.81
C LEU A 3 -20.09 -6.30 17.34
N SER A 4 -19.43 -6.37 16.18
CA SER A 4 -18.81 -7.58 15.63
C SER A 4 -17.62 -8.09 16.45
N LEU A 5 -16.87 -7.23 17.13
CA LEU A 5 -15.74 -7.65 17.98
C LEU A 5 -16.22 -8.35 19.26
N LEU A 6 -17.35 -7.88 19.80
CA LEU A 6 -18.02 -8.45 20.97
C LEU A 6 -18.70 -9.79 20.65
N ALA A 7 -19.27 -9.92 19.45
CA ALA A 7 -19.83 -11.19 18.95
C ALA A 7 -18.75 -12.25 18.71
N GLY A 8 -17.57 -11.85 18.21
CA GLY A 8 -16.42 -12.74 18.01
C GLY A 8 -15.88 -13.35 19.31
N LEU A 9 -15.87 -12.57 20.41
CA LEU A 9 -15.46 -13.06 21.73
C LEU A 9 -16.42 -14.13 22.29
N GLY A 10 -17.71 -14.01 21.98
CA GLY A 10 -18.73 -15.00 22.35
C GLY A 10 -18.51 -16.38 21.71
N ALA A 11 -18.13 -16.42 20.43
CA ALA A 11 -17.91 -17.67 19.70
C ALA A 11 -16.69 -18.48 20.21
N VAL A 12 -15.65 -17.80 20.72
CA VAL A 12 -14.47 -18.45 21.33
C VAL A 12 -14.79 -19.10 22.68
N SER A 13 -15.88 -18.68 23.33
CA SER A 13 -16.32 -19.23 24.63
C SER A 13 -16.98 -20.60 24.51
N ILE A 14 -17.55 -20.91 23.34
CA ILE A 14 -18.38 -22.10 23.10
C ILE A 14 -17.59 -23.42 23.26
N PRO A 15 -16.37 -23.57 22.69
CA PRO A 15 -15.60 -24.81 22.84
C PRO A 15 -15.05 -25.00 24.27
N ILE A 16 -14.76 -23.91 24.96
CA ILE A 16 -14.27 -23.90 26.34
C ILE A 16 -15.37 -24.40 27.29
N LEU A 17 -16.60 -23.92 27.10
CA LEU A 17 -17.78 -24.35 27.85
C LEU A 17 -18.16 -25.81 27.56
N LEU A 18 -18.12 -26.23 26.30
CA LEU A 18 -18.36 -27.64 25.93
C LEU A 18 -17.32 -28.59 26.55
N HIS A 19 -16.06 -28.16 26.67
CA HIS A 19 -15.03 -28.98 27.30
C HIS A 19 -15.20 -29.10 28.82
N LEU A 20 -15.68 -28.05 29.50
CA LEU A 20 -15.92 -28.08 30.94
C LEU A 20 -17.07 -29.04 31.33
N PHE A 21 -18.04 -29.23 30.42
CA PHE A 21 -19.20 -30.10 30.62
C PHE A 21 -18.99 -31.56 30.18
N GLY A 22 -17.88 -31.89 29.53
CA GLY A 22 -17.56 -33.23 29.07
C GLY A 22 -16.83 -34.10 30.11
N ARG A 23 -17.36 -34.24 31.33
CA ARG A 23 -16.90 -35.27 32.28
C ARG A 23 -17.82 -36.50 32.21
N SER A 24 -17.58 -37.37 31.23
CA SER A 24 -18.13 -38.72 31.29
C SER A 24 -17.28 -39.53 32.27
N GLN A 25 -17.78 -39.73 33.48
CA GLN A 25 -17.20 -40.66 34.44
C GLN A 25 -17.09 -42.05 33.79
N PRO A 26 -15.93 -42.72 33.84
CA PRO A 26 -15.81 -44.11 33.38
C PRO A 26 -16.73 -44.98 34.24
N GLN A 27 -17.71 -45.64 33.61
CA GLN A 27 -18.48 -46.67 34.30
C GLN A 27 -17.54 -47.85 34.60
N VAL A 28 -17.21 -48.02 35.89
CA VAL A 28 -16.45 -49.16 36.39
C VAL A 28 -17.35 -50.38 36.31
N ILE A 29 -17.04 -51.31 35.43
CA ILE A 29 -17.66 -52.63 35.40
C ILE A 29 -16.79 -53.52 36.29
N ASP A 30 -17.29 -53.86 37.48
CA ASP A 30 -16.62 -54.79 38.39
C ASP A 30 -16.64 -56.19 37.79
N PHE A 31 -15.52 -56.60 37.18
CA PHE A 31 -15.28 -57.98 36.77
C PHE A 31 -14.67 -58.78 37.94
N PRO A 32 -15.39 -59.75 38.54
CA PRO A 32 -14.93 -60.47 39.74
C PRO A 32 -13.73 -61.41 39.51
N ALA A 33 -13.30 -61.61 38.26
CA ALA A 33 -12.29 -62.61 37.89
C ALA A 33 -10.82 -62.11 37.99
N LEU A 34 -10.57 -60.83 38.28
CA LEU A 34 -9.22 -60.24 38.24
C LEU A 34 -8.50 -60.15 39.60
N ARG A 35 -9.12 -60.61 40.69
CA ARG A 35 -8.52 -60.58 42.05
C ARG A 35 -7.22 -61.40 42.18
N PHE A 36 -6.93 -62.31 41.24
CA PHE A 36 -5.77 -63.19 41.31
C PHE A 36 -4.57 -62.76 40.46
N VAL A 37 -4.61 -61.58 39.82
CA VAL A 37 -3.45 -61.01 39.13
C VAL A 37 -3.10 -59.66 39.75
N GLN A 38 -2.78 -59.69 41.05
CA GLN A 38 -1.97 -58.64 41.63
C GLN A 38 -0.50 -58.93 41.34
N GLN A 39 0.21 -57.86 40.97
CA GLN A 39 1.67 -57.74 40.87
C GLN A 39 2.27 -58.15 39.52
N THR A 40 2.36 -57.19 38.60
CA THR A 40 3.65 -56.59 38.23
C THR A 40 3.45 -55.42 37.27
N THR A 41 4.17 -54.33 37.52
CA THR A 41 4.31 -53.13 36.67
C THR A 41 3.06 -52.30 36.43
N GLN A 42 2.72 -51.53 37.45
CA GLN A 42 2.08 -50.23 37.33
C GLN A 42 3.05 -49.27 36.62
N GLU A 43 3.19 -49.36 35.30
CA GLU A 43 3.84 -48.32 34.52
C GLU A 43 3.05 -48.04 33.23
N GLN A 44 2.95 -46.75 32.93
CA GLN A 44 2.54 -46.18 31.64
C GLN A 44 1.04 -45.95 31.41
N SER A 45 0.44 -45.04 32.17
CA SER A 45 -0.75 -44.28 31.72
C SER A 45 -0.51 -42.77 31.56
N LEU A 46 0.74 -42.31 31.48
CA LEU A 46 1.08 -40.89 31.25
C LEU A 46 0.97 -40.45 29.78
N SER A 47 0.96 -41.38 28.82
CA SER A 47 0.92 -41.06 27.38
C SER A 47 -0.47 -40.65 26.87
N TRP A 48 -1.54 -41.05 27.56
CA TRP A 48 -2.92 -40.78 27.16
C TRP A 48 -3.35 -39.32 27.38
N GLN A 49 -2.85 -38.66 28.43
CA GLN A 49 -3.21 -37.27 28.75
C GLN A 49 -2.41 -36.25 27.92
N LEU A 50 -1.14 -36.54 27.61
CA LEU A 50 -0.28 -35.65 26.84
C LEU A 50 -0.78 -35.42 25.41
N ARG A 51 -1.26 -36.50 24.75
CA ARG A 51 -1.86 -36.37 23.42
C ARG A 51 -3.09 -35.48 23.44
N HIS A 52 -3.93 -35.60 24.47
CA HIS A 52 -5.16 -34.80 24.57
C HIS A 52 -4.87 -33.31 24.83
N MET A 53 -3.90 -33.00 25.70
CA MET A 53 -3.48 -31.60 25.94
C MET A 53 -2.80 -30.96 24.72
N LEU A 54 -1.95 -31.72 24.02
CA LEU A 54 -1.25 -31.23 22.83
C LEU A 54 -2.22 -30.96 21.67
N LEU A 55 -3.23 -31.83 21.49
CA LEU A 55 -4.33 -31.61 20.53
C LEU A 55 -5.18 -30.38 20.89
N LEU A 56 -5.43 -30.12 22.17
CA LEU A 56 -6.15 -28.93 22.62
C LEU A 56 -5.37 -27.65 22.27
N LEU A 57 -4.08 -27.60 22.61
CA LEU A 57 -3.23 -26.44 22.36
C LEU A 57 -3.12 -26.13 20.86
N LEU A 58 -2.94 -27.16 20.02
CA LEU A 58 -2.88 -26.99 18.57
C LEU A 58 -4.17 -26.37 18.02
N ARG A 59 -5.34 -26.78 18.56
CA ARG A 59 -6.64 -26.28 18.13
C ARG A 59 -6.85 -24.80 18.49
N VAL A 60 -6.40 -24.39 19.67
CA VAL A 60 -6.45 -22.98 20.11
C VAL A 60 -5.49 -22.12 19.29
N LEU A 61 -4.28 -22.62 19.02
CA LEU A 61 -3.29 -21.90 18.22
C LEU A 61 -3.76 -21.69 16.77
N LEU A 62 -4.38 -22.72 16.18
CA LEU A 62 -4.95 -22.65 14.84
C LEU A 62 -6.09 -21.61 14.76
N LEU A 63 -6.98 -21.57 15.76
CA LEU A 63 -8.07 -20.58 15.82
C LEU A 63 -7.53 -19.16 16.05
N ALA A 64 -6.51 -19.00 16.89
CA ALA A 64 -5.86 -17.70 17.11
C ALA A 64 -5.16 -17.18 15.84
N ALA A 65 -4.47 -18.06 15.11
CA ALA A 65 -3.85 -17.73 13.82
C ALA A 65 -4.90 -17.34 12.77
N LEU A 66 -6.03 -18.04 12.71
CA LEU A 66 -7.14 -17.72 11.82
C LEU A 66 -7.77 -16.36 12.16
N ALA A 67 -7.97 -16.07 13.45
CA ALA A 67 -8.47 -14.78 13.90
C ALA A 67 -7.52 -13.63 13.54
N LEU A 68 -6.20 -13.81 13.68
CA LEU A 68 -5.20 -12.83 13.27
C LEU A 68 -5.17 -12.63 11.74
N ALA A 69 -5.27 -13.71 10.97
CA ALA A 69 -5.30 -13.66 9.51
C ALA A 69 -6.53 -12.91 8.99
N LEU A 70 -7.70 -13.13 9.62
CA LEU A 70 -8.93 -12.42 9.30
C LEU A 70 -8.92 -10.97 9.77
N ALA A 71 -8.27 -10.67 10.89
CA ALA A 71 -8.17 -9.30 11.40
C ALA A 71 -7.32 -8.38 10.51
N ARG A 72 -6.52 -8.94 9.58
CA ARG A 72 -5.59 -8.21 8.66
C ARG A 72 -5.07 -6.90 9.27
N PRO A 73 -4.33 -6.95 10.39
CA PRO A 73 -3.84 -5.73 11.02
C PRO A 73 -2.88 -5.03 10.04
N ARG A 74 -3.28 -3.86 9.52
CA ARG A 74 -2.41 -3.00 8.71
C ARG A 74 -1.41 -2.30 9.64
N ILE A 75 -0.28 -2.94 9.88
CA ILE A 75 0.80 -2.41 10.72
C ILE A 75 1.81 -1.72 9.78
N HIS A 76 2.09 -0.44 10.00
CA HIS A 76 3.10 0.32 9.24
C HIS A 76 4.48 -0.37 9.31
N SER A 77 5.25 -0.32 8.23
CA SER A 77 6.52 -1.04 8.05
C SER A 77 7.53 -0.80 9.19
N MET A 78 7.55 0.40 9.76
CA MET A 78 8.44 0.78 10.87
C MET A 78 8.00 0.20 12.23
N MET A 79 6.70 -0.06 12.42
CA MET A 79 6.14 -0.72 13.61
C MET A 79 6.18 -2.25 13.52
N PHE A 80 6.26 -2.80 12.30
CA PHE A 80 6.23 -4.24 12.05
C PHE A 80 7.38 -4.96 12.76
N GLY A 81 8.60 -4.43 12.72
CA GLY A 81 9.77 -5.05 13.37
C GLY A 81 9.66 -5.16 14.89
N ASN A 82 9.19 -4.09 15.55
CA ASN A 82 9.04 -4.05 17.00
C ASN A 82 7.87 -4.92 17.50
N VAL A 83 6.74 -4.92 16.77
CA VAL A 83 5.59 -5.75 17.11
C VAL A 83 5.87 -7.23 16.85
N LEU A 84 6.55 -7.57 15.76
CA LEU A 84 6.92 -8.95 15.44
C LEU A 84 7.89 -9.55 16.48
N THR A 85 8.92 -8.80 16.87
CA THR A 85 9.87 -9.26 17.90
C THR A 85 9.22 -9.42 19.27
N GLY A 86 8.38 -8.47 19.69
CA GLY A 86 7.63 -8.57 20.94
C GLY A 86 6.64 -9.75 20.95
N SER A 87 5.91 -9.95 19.85
CA SER A 87 4.95 -11.06 19.72
C SER A 87 5.63 -12.44 19.67
N LEU A 88 6.81 -12.55 19.05
CA LEU A 88 7.57 -13.80 19.01
C LEU A 88 8.09 -14.18 20.41
N LEU A 89 8.63 -13.21 21.17
CA LEU A 89 9.06 -13.43 22.55
C LEU A 89 7.91 -13.85 23.46
N ALA A 90 6.75 -13.19 23.36
CA ALA A 90 5.56 -13.54 24.12
C ALA A 90 5.03 -14.94 23.74
N GLY A 91 5.06 -15.29 22.44
CA GLY A 91 4.68 -16.61 21.94
C GLY A 91 5.60 -17.71 22.49
N CYS A 92 6.92 -17.51 22.47
CA CYS A 92 7.89 -18.43 23.07
C CYS A 92 7.70 -18.57 24.59
N ALA A 93 7.43 -17.46 25.29
CA ALA A 93 7.16 -17.47 26.73
C ALA A 93 5.93 -18.31 27.07
N LEU A 94 4.85 -18.16 26.29
CA LEU A 94 3.60 -18.91 26.48
C LEU A 94 3.80 -20.41 26.24
N LEU A 95 4.52 -20.78 25.17
CA LEU A 95 4.86 -22.18 24.90
C LEU A 95 5.71 -22.80 26.04
N ALA A 96 6.69 -22.05 26.55
CA ALA A 96 7.51 -22.48 27.68
C ALA A 96 6.66 -22.65 28.96
N SER A 97 5.71 -21.75 29.23
CA SER A 97 4.77 -21.87 30.36
C SER A 97 3.87 -23.11 30.24
N VAL A 98 3.40 -23.43 29.04
CA VAL A 98 2.62 -24.65 28.82
C VAL A 98 3.48 -25.90 29.01
N MET A 99 4.71 -25.91 28.51
CA MET A 99 5.64 -27.03 28.74
C MET A 99 5.95 -27.22 30.22
N ALA A 100 6.08 -26.15 31.00
CA ALA A 100 6.27 -26.23 32.45
C ALA A 100 5.04 -26.84 33.15
N ALA A 101 3.83 -26.40 32.77
CA ALA A 101 2.58 -26.94 33.31
C ALA A 101 2.40 -28.43 32.98
N VAL A 102 2.74 -28.83 31.75
CA VAL A 102 2.71 -30.23 31.31
C VAL A 102 3.75 -31.07 32.07
N ALA A 103 4.97 -30.55 32.27
CA ALA A 103 6.00 -31.24 33.06
C ALA A 103 5.59 -31.43 34.53
N PHE A 104 4.91 -30.43 35.11
CA PHE A 104 4.36 -30.49 36.47
C PHE A 104 3.25 -31.54 36.61
N VAL A 105 2.26 -31.53 35.70
CA VAL A 105 1.15 -32.50 35.72
C VAL A 105 1.63 -33.93 35.45
N SER A 106 2.68 -34.09 34.64
CA SER A 106 3.28 -35.40 34.31
C SER A 106 4.14 -35.99 35.44
N ARG A 107 4.13 -35.41 36.64
CA ARG A 107 4.95 -35.79 37.82
C ARG A 107 6.43 -36.00 37.47
N ARG A 108 6.98 -35.18 36.56
CA ARG A 108 8.40 -35.22 36.22
C ARG A 108 9.24 -34.75 37.41
N PRO A 109 10.50 -35.20 37.52
CA PRO A 109 11.37 -34.81 38.64
C PRO A 109 11.47 -33.30 38.75
N ALA A 110 11.60 -32.81 39.98
CA ALA A 110 11.46 -31.38 40.28
C ALA A 110 12.41 -30.49 39.48
N SER A 111 13.60 -30.99 39.16
CA SER A 111 14.58 -30.30 38.32
C SER A 111 14.05 -29.95 36.91
N VAL A 112 13.16 -30.75 36.32
CA VAL A 112 12.71 -30.58 34.93
C VAL A 112 11.60 -29.52 34.83
N TRP A 113 10.60 -29.54 35.70
CA TRP A 113 9.54 -28.52 35.63
C TRP A 113 10.03 -27.15 36.12
N LEU A 114 10.97 -27.14 37.07
CA LEU A 114 11.50 -25.91 37.67
C LEU A 114 12.46 -25.19 36.71
N THR A 115 13.26 -25.92 35.91
CA THR A 115 14.10 -25.33 34.85
C THR A 115 13.25 -24.74 33.72
N VAL A 116 12.21 -25.44 33.26
CA VAL A 116 11.31 -24.94 32.21
C VAL A 116 10.50 -23.74 32.70
N ALA A 117 10.05 -23.73 33.97
CA ALA A 117 9.37 -22.58 34.57
C ALA A 117 10.28 -21.34 34.66
N LEU A 118 11.56 -21.53 34.97
CA LEU A 118 12.54 -20.44 35.05
C LEU A 118 12.80 -19.83 33.67
N VAL A 119 12.94 -20.67 32.63
CA VAL A 119 13.05 -20.22 31.23
C VAL A 119 11.80 -19.45 30.79
N ALA A 120 10.61 -19.94 31.12
CA ALA A 120 9.36 -19.25 30.82
C ALA A 120 9.28 -17.87 31.49
N GLY A 121 9.66 -17.78 32.77
CA GLY A 121 9.74 -16.52 33.49
C GLY A 121 10.73 -15.54 32.85
N GLY A 122 11.92 -16.02 32.45
CA GLY A 122 12.91 -15.20 31.76
C GLY A 122 12.41 -14.64 30.42
N LEU A 123 11.67 -15.45 29.65
CA LEU A 123 11.08 -15.01 28.38
C LEU A 123 9.99 -13.95 28.57
N TRP A 124 9.16 -14.05 29.63
CA TRP A 124 8.20 -13.01 29.97
C TRP A 124 8.85 -11.69 30.37
N VAL A 125 9.93 -11.75 31.15
CA VAL A 125 10.71 -10.56 31.52
C VAL A 125 11.35 -9.93 30.28
N ALA A 126 11.93 -10.74 29.39
CA ALA A 126 12.49 -10.25 28.14
C ALA A 126 11.43 -9.60 27.23
N ALA A 127 10.25 -10.23 27.09
CA ALA A 127 9.13 -9.65 26.35
C ALA A 127 8.63 -8.33 26.95
N ALA A 128 8.54 -8.26 28.28
CA ALA A 128 8.15 -7.04 29.00
C ALA A 128 9.19 -5.93 28.85
N MET A 129 10.48 -6.24 28.97
CA MET A 129 11.57 -5.29 28.76
C MET A 129 11.62 -4.79 27.32
N TRP A 130 11.42 -5.67 26.34
CA TRP A 130 11.36 -5.29 24.92
C TRP A 130 10.16 -4.40 24.62
N GLY A 131 8.97 -4.74 25.16
CA GLY A 131 7.77 -3.92 25.06
C GLY A 131 7.95 -2.55 25.71
N ALA A 132 8.56 -2.49 26.90
CA ALA A 132 8.87 -1.24 27.59
C ALA A 132 9.88 -0.39 26.81
N ALA A 133 10.91 -1.00 26.23
CA ALA A 133 11.89 -0.31 25.38
C ALA A 133 11.26 0.19 24.07
N ALA A 134 10.33 -0.57 23.48
CA ALA A 134 9.58 -0.17 22.29
C ALA A 134 8.63 1.01 22.58
N LEU A 135 7.99 1.05 23.76
CA LEU A 135 7.19 2.21 24.19
C LEU A 135 8.07 3.42 24.54
N ALA A 136 9.21 3.22 25.20
CA ALA A 136 10.10 4.29 25.64
C ALA A 136 10.82 4.99 24.48
N LYS A 137 11.12 4.25 23.40
CA LYS A 137 11.64 4.86 22.17
C LYS A 137 10.59 5.62 21.38
N GLY A 138 9.31 5.50 21.78
CA GLY A 138 8.16 6.05 21.09
C GLY A 138 8.01 5.44 19.70
N PRO A 139 6.79 5.28 19.19
CA PRO A 139 6.67 5.36 17.76
C PRO A 139 7.00 6.79 17.36
N SER A 140 7.87 6.98 16.37
CA SER A 140 7.75 8.14 15.49
C SER A 140 6.39 8.00 14.81
N VAL A 141 5.34 8.39 15.52
CA VAL A 141 4.04 8.66 14.93
C VAL A 141 4.29 9.98 14.21
N PRO A 142 4.43 10.02 12.86
CA PRO A 142 4.07 11.25 12.18
C PRO A 142 2.65 11.52 12.67
N SER A 143 2.47 12.59 13.45
CA SER A 143 1.19 12.94 14.03
C SER A 143 0.15 12.82 12.95
N SER A 144 -0.68 11.78 13.03
CA SER A 144 -1.80 11.57 12.12
C SER A 144 -2.90 12.53 12.54
N ASP A 145 -2.58 13.81 12.62
CA ASP A 145 -3.58 14.84 12.60
C ASP A 145 -3.95 14.96 11.12
N GLN A 146 -4.90 14.11 10.69
CA GLN A 146 -5.37 14.08 9.29
C GLN A 146 -5.94 15.45 8.84
N LEU A 147 -6.18 16.36 9.80
CA LEU A 147 -6.60 17.74 9.59
C LEU A 147 -5.45 18.77 9.62
N ALA A 148 -4.20 18.37 9.88
CA ALA A 148 -3.07 19.30 9.86
C ALA A 148 -2.88 19.89 8.46
N PRO A 149 -2.69 21.22 8.34
CA PRO A 149 -2.48 21.88 7.05
C PRO A 149 -1.28 21.29 6.30
N VAL A 150 -1.42 21.14 4.99
CA VAL A 150 -0.41 20.52 4.13
C VAL A 150 0.18 21.55 3.18
N ALA A 151 1.50 21.48 2.96
CA ALA A 151 2.14 22.08 1.79
C ALA A 151 2.09 21.07 0.65
N ALA A 152 1.13 21.23 -0.25
CA ALA A 152 0.84 20.29 -1.33
C ALA A 152 1.17 20.89 -2.70
N VAL A 153 1.96 20.20 -3.52
CA VAL A 153 2.12 20.55 -4.94
C VAL A 153 1.51 19.47 -5.81
N LEU A 154 0.58 19.86 -6.67
CA LEU A 154 -0.06 18.99 -7.66
C LEU A 154 0.54 19.28 -9.03
N ILE A 155 1.35 18.35 -9.53
CA ILE A 155 1.92 18.34 -10.86
C ILE A 155 0.93 17.63 -11.79
N ILE A 156 0.44 18.34 -12.80
CA ILE A 156 -0.44 17.79 -13.83
C ILE A 156 0.36 17.71 -15.12
N ASP A 157 0.54 16.50 -15.64
CA ASP A 157 1.05 16.32 -17.00
C ASP A 157 0.05 16.96 -17.98
N ASN A 158 0.55 17.83 -18.84
CA ASN A 158 -0.23 18.47 -19.89
C ASN A 158 0.45 18.36 -21.26
N GLY A 159 1.31 17.34 -21.45
CA GLY A 159 1.91 17.04 -22.74
C GLY A 159 0.88 16.61 -23.81
N PRO A 160 1.30 16.44 -25.07
CA PRO A 160 0.41 16.10 -26.17
C PRO A 160 -0.36 14.78 -25.97
N THR A 161 0.27 13.80 -25.33
CA THR A 161 -0.32 12.48 -25.04
C THR A 161 -1.54 12.57 -24.12
N MET A 162 -1.65 13.65 -23.32
CA MET A 162 -2.78 13.87 -22.44
C MET A 162 -4.09 14.24 -23.18
N SER A 163 -4.01 14.52 -24.50
CA SER A 163 -5.17 14.64 -25.39
C SER A 163 -5.81 13.30 -25.76
N TYR A 164 -5.13 12.18 -25.48
CA TYR A 164 -5.61 10.84 -25.82
C TYR A 164 -6.96 10.57 -25.17
N ARG A 165 -7.92 10.07 -25.96
CA ARG A 165 -9.28 9.72 -25.51
C ARG A 165 -9.40 8.22 -25.28
N ASN A 166 -9.90 7.84 -24.10
CA ASN A 166 -10.43 6.50 -23.84
C ASN A 166 -11.81 6.65 -23.21
N ASP A 167 -12.76 5.78 -23.55
CA ASP A 167 -14.14 5.83 -23.03
C ASP A 167 -14.77 7.23 -23.13
N ASN A 168 -14.52 7.93 -24.25
CA ASN A 168 -14.99 9.29 -24.53
C ASN A 168 -14.44 10.40 -23.61
N THR A 169 -13.44 10.09 -22.78
CA THR A 169 -12.76 11.05 -21.88
C THR A 169 -11.30 11.20 -22.24
N THR A 170 -10.79 12.42 -22.23
CA THR A 170 -9.35 12.67 -22.42
C THR A 170 -8.58 12.30 -21.16
N ARG A 171 -7.31 11.93 -21.30
CA ARG A 171 -6.41 11.71 -20.14
C ARG A 171 -6.29 12.97 -19.27
N LEU A 172 -6.27 14.15 -19.90
CA LEU A 172 -6.25 15.43 -19.17
C LEU A 172 -7.53 15.67 -18.37
N GLU A 173 -8.71 15.36 -18.91
CA GLU A 173 -9.98 15.42 -18.17
C GLU A 173 -9.94 14.51 -16.93
N LEU A 174 -9.51 13.26 -17.10
CA LEU A 174 -9.34 12.33 -15.97
C LEU A 174 -8.32 12.84 -14.94
N ALA A 175 -7.22 13.44 -15.40
CA ALA A 175 -6.22 14.04 -14.52
C ALA A 175 -6.76 15.24 -13.74
N ARG A 176 -7.59 16.09 -14.36
CA ARG A 176 -8.28 17.19 -13.68
C ARG A 176 -9.28 16.65 -12.65
N ASP A 177 -10.06 15.63 -12.99
CA ASP A 177 -11.01 15.01 -12.06
C ASP A 177 -10.32 14.40 -10.85
N MET A 178 -9.21 13.68 -11.08
CA MET A 178 -8.36 13.13 -10.02
C MET A 178 -7.76 14.25 -9.16
N GLY A 179 -7.23 15.30 -9.79
CA GLY A 179 -6.73 16.47 -9.09
C GLY A 179 -7.79 17.16 -8.24
N MET A 180 -9.03 17.29 -8.74
CA MET A 180 -10.17 17.82 -7.98
C MET A 180 -10.46 16.95 -6.75
N TRP A 181 -10.49 15.63 -6.94
CA TRP A 181 -10.69 14.67 -5.86
C TRP A 181 -9.60 14.78 -4.78
N ILE A 182 -8.32 14.92 -5.16
CA ILE A 182 -7.21 15.13 -4.21
C ILE A 182 -7.44 16.43 -3.42
N LEU A 183 -7.75 17.52 -4.11
CA LEU A 183 -7.98 18.84 -3.49
C LEU A 183 -9.23 18.86 -2.59
N ASP A 184 -10.20 17.96 -2.77
CA ASP A 184 -11.35 17.77 -1.88
C ASP A 184 -10.96 17.10 -0.54
N GLN A 185 -9.87 16.32 -0.52
CA GLN A 185 -9.39 15.65 0.68
C GLN A 185 -8.46 16.53 1.53
N LEU A 186 -7.95 17.63 0.98
CA LEU A 186 -7.01 18.51 1.69
C LEU A 186 -7.73 19.41 2.71
N PRO A 187 -7.12 19.64 3.89
CA PRO A 187 -7.62 20.63 4.85
C PRO A 187 -7.69 22.04 4.23
N LEU A 188 -8.67 22.84 4.65
CA LEU A 188 -8.92 24.18 4.10
C LEU A 188 -7.73 25.14 4.26
N ASP A 189 -6.97 25.00 5.34
CA ASP A 189 -5.81 25.86 5.65
C ASP A 189 -4.52 25.41 4.94
N SER A 190 -4.61 24.40 4.07
CA SER A 190 -3.47 23.89 3.30
C SER A 190 -2.97 24.92 2.28
N ARG A 191 -1.67 24.91 2.02
CA ARG A 191 -1.02 25.69 0.97
C ARG A 191 -0.80 24.80 -0.24
N VAL A 192 -1.41 25.17 -1.36
CA VAL A 192 -1.42 24.37 -2.59
C VAL A 192 -0.72 25.10 -3.74
N GLY A 193 0.02 24.36 -4.56
CA GLY A 193 0.56 24.82 -5.84
C GLY A 193 0.17 23.86 -6.96
N ILE A 194 -0.26 24.38 -8.12
CA ILE A 194 -0.55 23.59 -9.32
C ILE A 194 0.55 23.79 -10.39
N LEU A 195 1.31 22.74 -10.70
CA LEU A 195 2.37 22.73 -11.72
C LEU A 195 1.90 22.00 -12.99
N ALA A 196 1.40 22.74 -13.98
CA ALA A 196 0.92 22.14 -15.24
C ALA A 196 1.75 22.54 -16.47
N GLY A 197 2.06 23.83 -16.65
CA GLY A 197 2.84 24.31 -17.79
C GLY A 197 3.75 25.49 -17.49
N ALA A 198 3.28 26.43 -16.68
CA ALA A 198 4.07 27.58 -16.25
C ALA A 198 4.84 27.25 -14.96
N PRO A 199 6.05 27.80 -14.78
CA PRO A 199 6.76 27.70 -13.52
C PRO A 199 5.96 28.38 -12.40
N LEU A 200 5.91 27.75 -11.23
CA LEU A 200 5.34 28.34 -10.02
C LEU A 200 6.42 29.07 -9.23
N GLY A 201 6.08 30.27 -8.75
CA GLY A 201 6.97 31.05 -7.87
C GLY A 201 6.74 30.83 -6.36
N SER A 202 5.56 30.37 -5.93
CA SER A 202 5.26 30.14 -4.50
C SER A 202 4.02 29.26 -4.27
N LEU A 203 3.95 28.63 -3.09
CA LEU A 203 2.80 27.90 -2.54
C LEU A 203 1.84 28.86 -1.84
N ALA A 204 1.01 29.57 -2.60
CA ALA A 204 0.14 30.61 -2.05
C ALA A 204 -1.36 30.28 -2.12
N LEU A 205 -1.77 29.25 -2.87
CA LEU A 205 -3.18 29.00 -3.15
C LEU A 205 -3.83 28.22 -2.01
N ASP A 206 -5.07 28.55 -1.72
CA ASP A 206 -5.97 27.65 -0.99
C ASP A 206 -6.51 26.54 -1.92
N PRO A 207 -7.03 25.43 -1.39
CA PRO A 207 -7.56 24.34 -2.20
C PRO A 207 -8.70 24.73 -3.17
N SER A 208 -9.50 25.74 -2.83
CA SER A 208 -10.63 26.20 -3.68
C SER A 208 -10.13 26.98 -4.90
N THR A 209 -9.14 27.85 -4.69
CA THR A 209 -8.47 28.60 -5.75
C THR A 209 -7.67 27.66 -6.65
N ALA A 210 -7.01 26.66 -6.07
CA ALA A 210 -6.32 25.61 -6.82
C ALA A 210 -7.26 24.84 -7.75
N LYS A 211 -8.49 24.50 -7.31
CA LYS A 211 -9.51 23.87 -8.16
C LYS A 211 -9.91 24.73 -9.36
N SER A 212 -10.03 26.05 -9.15
CA SER A 212 -10.34 26.98 -10.24
C SER A 212 -9.22 27.02 -11.29
N GLN A 213 -7.95 26.97 -10.87
CA GLN A 213 -6.81 26.89 -11.78
C GLN A 213 -6.72 25.53 -12.49
N LEU A 214 -7.04 24.45 -11.80
CA LEU A 214 -7.00 23.11 -12.38
C LEU A 214 -7.96 22.96 -13.57
N LYS A 215 -9.12 23.62 -13.52
CA LYS A 215 -10.14 23.59 -14.59
C LYS A 215 -9.68 24.24 -15.91
N ILE A 216 -8.75 25.18 -15.85
CA ILE A 216 -8.30 25.96 -17.02
C ILE A 216 -7.03 25.42 -17.67
N ILE A 217 -6.43 24.35 -17.13
CA ILE A 217 -5.21 23.77 -17.69
C ILE A 217 -5.53 23.10 -19.01
N GLU A 218 -4.89 23.51 -20.09
CA GLU A 218 -5.00 22.86 -21.40
C GLU A 218 -3.74 22.05 -21.75
N THR A 219 -3.87 21.15 -22.73
CA THR A 219 -2.74 20.42 -23.31
C THR A 219 -1.81 21.38 -24.03
N ARG A 220 -0.51 21.07 -24.05
CA ARG A 220 0.50 21.79 -24.81
C ARG A 220 1.05 20.92 -25.92
N GLY A 221 1.43 21.55 -27.04
CA GLY A 221 2.06 20.89 -28.18
C GLY A 221 3.51 20.43 -27.95
N ALA A 222 4.08 20.64 -26.76
CA ALA A 222 5.44 20.23 -26.42
C ALA A 222 5.44 19.33 -25.18
N HIS A 223 6.34 18.34 -25.16
CA HIS A 223 6.53 17.47 -24.02
C HIS A 223 6.99 18.24 -22.78
N VAL A 224 6.57 17.72 -21.63
CA VAL A 224 6.83 18.31 -20.33
C VAL A 224 7.98 17.55 -19.66
N ASP A 225 9.01 18.26 -19.21
CA ASP A 225 10.01 17.67 -18.31
C ASP A 225 9.42 17.54 -16.89
N LEU A 226 8.93 16.34 -16.57
CA LEU A 226 8.37 16.04 -15.26
C LEU A 226 9.42 16.07 -14.15
N LEU A 227 10.69 15.73 -14.42
CA LEU A 227 11.74 15.73 -13.40
C LEU A 227 12.06 17.16 -12.94
N ALA A 228 12.22 18.08 -13.87
CA ALA A 228 12.44 19.49 -13.56
C ALA A 228 11.31 20.07 -12.69
N ARG A 229 10.07 19.58 -12.89
CA ARG A 229 8.90 19.99 -12.10
C ARG A 229 8.85 19.36 -10.73
N ILE A 230 9.21 18.09 -10.61
CA ILE A 230 9.35 17.43 -9.31
C ILE A 230 10.42 18.16 -8.49
N ARG A 231 11.54 18.57 -9.11
CA ARG A 231 12.58 19.37 -8.44
C ARG A 231 12.06 20.72 -7.98
N THR A 232 11.35 21.44 -8.84
CA THR A 232 10.72 22.72 -8.49
C THR A 232 9.68 22.55 -7.38
N ALA A 233 8.87 21.49 -7.43
CA ALA A 233 7.89 21.17 -6.39
C ALA A 233 8.57 20.88 -5.06
N LEU A 234 9.68 20.14 -5.08
CA LEU A 234 10.46 19.82 -3.89
C LEU A 234 11.00 21.11 -3.25
N ASP A 235 11.62 22.00 -4.03
CA ASP A 235 12.13 23.28 -3.55
C ASP A 235 11.01 24.13 -2.90
N LEU A 236 9.84 24.18 -3.53
CA LEU A 236 8.68 24.91 -3.03
C LEU A 236 8.14 24.34 -1.71
N VAL A 237 7.96 23.01 -1.66
CA VAL A 237 7.39 22.34 -0.49
C VAL A 237 8.37 22.36 0.69
N LEU A 238 9.67 22.22 0.43
CA LEU A 238 10.71 22.32 1.46
C LEU A 238 10.85 23.74 2.02
N ALA A 239 10.61 24.78 1.21
CA ALA A 239 10.60 26.17 1.65
C ALA A 239 9.37 26.53 2.53
N SER A 240 8.36 25.67 2.59
CA SER A 240 7.17 25.89 3.43
C SER A 240 7.45 25.61 4.90
N GLU A 241 6.83 26.41 5.77
CA GLU A 241 6.86 26.23 7.23
C GLU A 241 5.95 25.10 7.73
N LEU A 242 5.11 24.52 6.85
CA LEU A 242 4.21 23.43 7.21
C LEU A 242 4.98 22.12 7.38
N GLU A 243 4.65 21.38 8.44
CA GLU A 243 5.30 20.10 8.76
C GLU A 243 4.94 19.01 7.74
N ARG A 244 3.70 19.00 7.24
CA ARG A 244 3.23 18.00 6.28
C ARG A 244 3.43 18.49 4.85
N LYS A 245 4.20 17.72 4.09
CA LYS A 245 4.75 18.08 2.78
C LYS A 245 4.43 16.99 1.77
N GLU A 246 3.67 17.33 0.74
CA GLU A 246 3.13 16.34 -0.21
C GLU A 246 3.29 16.82 -1.65
N ILE A 247 3.66 15.89 -2.53
CA ILE A 247 3.77 16.13 -3.97
C ILE A 247 2.96 15.04 -4.67
N TYR A 248 2.05 15.46 -5.52
CA TYR A 248 1.21 14.59 -6.33
C TYR A 248 1.56 14.79 -7.80
N VAL A 249 1.90 13.72 -8.52
CA VAL A 249 2.20 13.74 -9.94
C VAL A 249 1.12 12.96 -10.67
N VAL A 250 0.30 13.63 -11.47
CA VAL A 250 -0.75 12.99 -12.27
C VAL A 250 -0.29 12.96 -13.73
N THR A 251 -0.08 11.78 -14.27
CA THR A 251 0.54 11.58 -15.59
C THR A 251 0.05 10.26 -16.21
N ASP A 252 0.13 10.16 -17.53
CA ASP A 252 -0.12 8.93 -18.29
C ASP A 252 1.09 7.99 -18.32
N LEU A 253 2.16 8.32 -17.56
CA LEU A 253 3.41 7.57 -17.46
C LEU A 253 4.13 7.35 -18.80
N MET A 254 3.81 8.13 -19.84
CA MET A 254 4.45 8.01 -21.14
C MET A 254 5.92 8.40 -21.06
N SER A 255 6.81 7.56 -21.60
CA SER A 255 8.27 7.72 -21.50
C SER A 255 8.78 9.06 -22.04
N ALA A 256 8.07 9.67 -22.99
CA ALA A 256 8.42 10.98 -23.56
C ALA A 256 8.42 12.12 -22.53
N SER A 257 7.59 12.05 -21.49
CA SER A 257 7.55 13.03 -20.38
C SER A 257 8.66 12.81 -19.34
N TRP A 258 9.40 11.69 -19.45
CA TRP A 258 10.46 11.27 -18.53
C TRP A 258 11.82 11.27 -19.25
N SER A 259 12.26 12.45 -19.70
CA SER A 259 13.48 12.61 -20.52
C SER A 259 14.80 12.47 -19.74
N ALA A 260 14.77 12.49 -18.41
CA ALA A 260 15.96 12.50 -17.56
C ALA A 260 16.30 11.11 -16.97
N SER A 261 17.58 10.89 -16.69
CA SER A 261 18.07 9.59 -16.19
C SER A 261 17.42 9.25 -14.85
N THR A 262 16.79 8.08 -14.76
CA THR A 262 16.12 7.54 -13.55
C THR A 262 17.01 7.59 -12.29
N GLY A 263 18.34 7.64 -12.47
CA GLY A 263 19.32 7.81 -11.38
C GLY A 263 19.17 9.13 -10.61
N GLU A 264 18.94 10.25 -11.29
CA GLU A 264 18.83 11.57 -10.63
C GLU A 264 17.56 11.69 -9.78
N LEU A 265 16.44 11.11 -10.26
CA LEU A 265 15.20 11.02 -9.49
C LEU A 265 15.40 10.16 -8.24
N THR A 266 16.12 9.04 -8.35
CA THR A 266 16.35 8.14 -7.22
C THR A 266 17.19 8.80 -6.12
N GLU A 267 18.20 9.57 -6.51
CA GLU A 267 19.04 10.34 -5.58
C GLU A 267 18.25 11.48 -4.92
N LEU A 268 17.48 12.24 -5.71
CA LEU A 268 16.65 13.35 -5.25
C LEU A 268 15.56 12.89 -4.27
N LEU A 269 14.92 11.75 -4.56
CA LEU A 269 13.93 11.16 -3.66
C LEU A 269 14.61 10.60 -2.41
N GLY A 270 15.70 9.85 -2.58
CA GLY A 270 16.46 9.22 -1.49
C GLY A 270 16.87 10.20 -0.38
N ALA A 271 17.22 11.43 -0.75
CA ALA A 271 17.61 12.48 0.21
C ALA A 271 16.44 13.02 1.07
N HIS A 272 15.19 12.91 0.61
CA HIS A 272 14.03 13.57 1.22
C HIS A 272 12.83 12.64 1.49
N VAL A 273 13.01 11.31 1.41
CA VAL A 273 11.94 10.30 1.61
C VAL A 273 11.23 10.45 2.96
N GLU A 274 11.95 10.86 4.01
CA GLU A 274 11.38 10.98 5.36
C GLU A 274 10.61 12.30 5.57
N GLU A 275 10.85 13.31 4.73
CA GLU A 275 10.29 14.66 4.90
C GLU A 275 9.13 14.96 3.93
N VAL A 276 9.11 14.33 2.75
CA VAL A 276 8.16 14.64 1.68
C VAL A 276 7.50 13.38 1.15
N LEU A 277 6.16 13.36 1.12
CA LEU A 277 5.38 12.30 0.51
C LEU A 277 5.19 12.58 -0.99
N LEU A 278 5.91 11.85 -1.85
CA LEU A 278 5.67 11.85 -3.30
C LEU A 278 4.71 10.72 -3.68
N GLN A 279 3.63 11.05 -4.38
CA GLN A 279 2.72 10.09 -4.99
C GLN A 279 2.63 10.31 -6.50
N VAL A 280 2.82 9.24 -7.27
CA VAL A 280 2.60 9.24 -8.71
C VAL A 280 1.27 8.52 -8.97
N ILE A 281 0.40 9.19 -9.71
CA ILE A 281 -0.96 8.76 -10.02
C ILE A 281 -1.02 8.55 -11.53
N ASP A 282 -1.16 7.29 -11.89
CA ASP A 282 -1.29 6.85 -13.27
C ASP A 282 -2.71 7.13 -13.76
N VAL A 283 -2.82 7.91 -14.84
CA VAL A 283 -4.06 8.14 -15.59
C VAL A 283 -4.00 7.55 -17.01
N GLY A 284 -2.97 6.75 -17.30
CA GLY A 284 -2.83 6.02 -18.56
C GLY A 284 -4.04 5.14 -18.86
N ALA A 285 -4.28 4.87 -20.14
CA ALA A 285 -5.23 3.83 -20.55
C ALA A 285 -4.56 2.46 -20.41
N GLU A 286 -5.26 1.38 -20.05
CA GLU A 286 -4.64 0.04 -20.00
C GLU A 286 -4.43 -0.56 -21.41
N ASP A 287 -5.35 -0.27 -22.33
CA ASP A 287 -5.30 -0.73 -23.72
C ASP A 287 -4.89 0.42 -24.65
N HIS A 288 -3.60 0.69 -24.77
CA HIS A 288 -3.09 1.63 -25.77
C HIS A 288 -2.78 0.91 -27.08
N VAL A 289 -3.32 1.44 -28.18
CA VAL A 289 -2.98 1.00 -29.53
C VAL A 289 -2.04 2.03 -30.13
N ASN A 290 -0.79 1.63 -30.36
CA ASN A 290 0.19 2.51 -30.98
C ASN A 290 -0.02 2.54 -32.50
N PHE A 291 -0.11 3.75 -33.03
CA PHE A 291 -0.08 4.00 -34.46
C PHE A 291 1.16 4.80 -34.80
N ARG A 292 1.71 4.55 -35.98
CA ARG A 292 2.79 5.32 -36.55
C ARG A 292 2.28 5.93 -37.85
N LEU A 293 2.55 7.22 -38.03
CA LEU A 293 2.43 7.86 -39.33
C LEU A 293 3.67 7.52 -40.17
N GLY A 294 3.44 7.11 -41.41
CA GLY A 294 4.46 6.99 -42.45
C GLY A 294 4.94 8.37 -42.90
N ASP A 295 5.83 8.37 -43.89
CA ASP A 295 6.30 9.62 -44.47
C ASP A 295 5.17 10.28 -45.29
N PRO A 296 4.89 11.58 -45.08
CA PRO A 296 3.84 12.25 -45.83
C PRO A 296 4.21 12.36 -47.31
N LEU A 297 3.33 11.87 -48.18
CA LEU A 297 3.38 12.06 -49.62
C LEU A 297 2.61 13.33 -49.94
N VAL A 298 3.32 14.31 -50.51
CA VAL A 298 2.74 15.59 -50.92
C VAL A 298 2.74 15.62 -52.45
N ASP A 299 1.58 15.86 -53.05
CA ASP A 299 1.43 15.87 -54.51
C ASP A 299 2.30 16.94 -55.21
N PHE A 300 2.63 18.02 -54.49
CA PHE A 300 3.41 19.15 -55.03
C PHE A 300 4.40 19.71 -53.99
N GLU A 301 5.68 19.81 -54.35
CA GLU A 301 6.71 20.42 -53.49
C GLU A 301 6.55 21.94 -53.33
N THR A 302 5.87 22.61 -54.26
CA THR A 302 5.60 24.05 -54.21
C THR A 302 4.19 24.34 -54.70
N VAL A 303 3.42 25.09 -53.90
CA VAL A 303 2.03 25.45 -54.22
C VAL A 303 1.87 26.97 -54.12
N PRO A 304 1.25 27.63 -55.12
CA PRO A 304 0.99 29.07 -55.05
C PRO A 304 0.06 29.41 -53.88
N ALA A 305 0.18 30.63 -53.36
CA ALA A 305 -0.62 31.08 -52.22
C ALA A 305 -2.12 30.95 -52.53
N GLY A 306 -2.85 30.18 -51.70
CA GLY A 306 -4.27 29.86 -51.89
C GLY A 306 -4.55 28.62 -52.74
N GLY A 307 -3.53 27.91 -53.22
CA GLY A 307 -3.68 26.59 -53.84
C GLY A 307 -3.94 25.50 -52.80
N GLU A 308 -4.65 24.45 -53.22
CA GLU A 308 -4.89 23.27 -52.39
C GLU A 308 -3.69 22.32 -52.45
N VAL A 309 -3.33 21.73 -51.31
CA VAL A 309 -2.28 20.72 -51.19
C VAL A 309 -2.92 19.44 -50.69
N ALA A 310 -2.83 18.36 -51.47
CA ALA A 310 -3.17 17.03 -51.01
C ALA A 310 -1.95 16.44 -50.28
N ILE A 311 -2.16 16.01 -49.03
CA ILE A 311 -1.18 15.28 -48.24
C ILE A 311 -1.77 13.90 -47.96
N GLU A 312 -1.10 12.86 -48.44
CA GLU A 312 -1.41 11.47 -48.16
C GLU A 312 -0.40 10.92 -47.15
N ILE A 313 -0.87 10.22 -46.12
CA ILE A 313 -0.01 9.67 -45.06
C ILE A 313 -0.47 8.26 -44.76
N ASP A 314 0.44 7.30 -44.86
CA ASP A 314 0.18 5.93 -44.41
C ASP A 314 0.04 5.89 -42.89
N VAL A 315 -1.02 5.28 -42.37
CA VAL A 315 -1.16 5.02 -40.93
C VAL A 315 -0.91 3.55 -40.66
N LEU A 316 0.19 3.27 -39.97
CA LEU A 316 0.68 1.93 -39.67
C LEU A 316 0.35 1.57 -38.23
N ARG A 317 -0.26 0.40 -38.01
CA ARG A 317 -0.32 -0.22 -36.67
C ARG A 317 0.70 -1.36 -36.61
N PRO A 318 1.73 -1.30 -35.74
CA PRO A 318 2.76 -2.34 -35.64
C PRO A 318 2.19 -3.74 -35.31
N ASP A 319 1.10 -3.77 -34.54
CA ASP A 319 0.54 -5.01 -33.97
C ASP A 319 -0.75 -5.49 -34.69
N ALA A 320 -1.17 -4.85 -35.79
CA ALA A 320 -2.36 -5.29 -36.55
C ALA A 320 -2.03 -6.47 -37.47
N THR A 321 -2.84 -7.52 -37.40
CA THR A 321 -3.00 -8.44 -38.54
C THR A 321 -3.83 -7.77 -39.64
N ALA A 322 -3.41 -7.90 -40.89
CA ALA A 322 -4.07 -7.28 -42.04
C ALA A 322 -5.59 -7.61 -42.09
N GLY A 323 -6.44 -6.58 -42.10
CA GLY A 323 -7.90 -6.72 -42.30
C GLY A 323 -8.80 -6.02 -41.28
N GLU A 324 -8.28 -5.47 -40.19
CA GLU A 324 -9.07 -4.61 -39.29
C GLU A 324 -9.23 -3.21 -39.89
N GLY A 325 -10.44 -2.88 -40.35
CA GLY A 325 -10.78 -1.50 -40.71
C GLY A 325 -10.88 -0.65 -39.45
N LEU A 326 -10.08 0.42 -39.37
CA LEU A 326 -10.19 1.42 -38.31
C LEU A 326 -10.56 2.78 -38.89
N ASN A 327 -11.42 3.49 -38.16
CA ASN A 327 -11.66 4.90 -38.42
C ASN A 327 -10.59 5.70 -37.67
N ILE A 328 -9.83 6.50 -38.40
CA ILE A 328 -8.79 7.38 -37.87
C ILE A 328 -9.21 8.80 -38.19
N GLU A 329 -9.32 9.64 -37.17
CA GLU A 329 -9.61 11.06 -37.32
C GLU A 329 -8.32 11.84 -37.14
N LEU A 330 -7.92 12.59 -38.17
CA LEU A 330 -6.73 13.43 -38.15
C LEU A 330 -7.15 14.86 -37.82
N HIS A 331 -6.64 15.39 -36.71
CA HIS A 331 -6.85 16.79 -36.33
C HIS A 331 -5.62 17.62 -36.71
N GLN A 332 -5.82 18.63 -37.55
CA GLN A 332 -4.80 19.63 -37.83
C GLN A 332 -4.93 20.76 -36.82
N GLU A 333 -3.90 20.96 -36.00
CA GLU A 333 -3.84 22.11 -35.09
C GLU A 333 -3.42 23.36 -35.88
N GLN A 334 -4.12 24.49 -35.69
CA GLN A 334 -3.68 25.76 -36.27
C GLN A 334 -2.39 26.18 -35.58
N VAL A 335 -1.29 26.25 -36.34
CA VAL A 335 -0.01 26.72 -35.83
C VAL A 335 -0.16 28.17 -35.38
N ASP A 336 -0.12 28.43 -34.08
CA ASP A 336 0.02 29.79 -33.56
C ASP A 336 1.40 30.32 -34.04
N PRO A 337 1.45 31.41 -34.83
CA PRO A 337 2.70 31.97 -35.32
C PRO A 337 3.66 32.44 -34.22
N LYS A 338 3.22 32.48 -32.95
CA LYS A 338 4.06 32.76 -31.78
C LYS A 338 4.63 31.51 -31.10
N SER A 339 4.18 30.32 -31.48
CA SER A 339 4.70 29.06 -30.94
C SER A 339 6.09 28.80 -31.52
N PRO A 340 7.05 28.34 -30.69
CA PRO A 340 8.35 27.91 -31.21
C PRO A 340 8.15 26.78 -32.23
N PRO A 341 8.97 26.70 -33.29
CA PRO A 341 8.88 25.63 -34.26
C PRO A 341 9.03 24.28 -33.55
N ILE A 342 8.10 23.36 -33.82
CA ILE A 342 8.23 21.96 -33.41
C ILE A 342 9.29 21.37 -34.34
N ILE A 343 10.52 21.22 -33.82
CA ILE A 343 11.64 20.56 -34.50
C ILE A 343 11.67 19.10 -34.05
#